data_AF-U5VW00-F1
#
_entry.id   AF-U5VW00-F1
#
_cell.length_a   1.000
_cell.length_b   1.000
_cell.length_c   1.000
_cell.angle_alpha   90.00
_cell.angle_beta   90.00
_cell.angle_gamma   90.00
#
_symmetry.space_group_name_H-M   'P 1'
#
loop_
_entity.id
_entity.type
_entity.pdbx_description
1 polymer ?
#
loop_
_entity_poly.entity_id
_entity_poly.type
_entity_poly.pdbx_seq_one_letter_code
_entity_poly.pdbx_strand_id
1 'polypeptide(L)' 'MAAAKGVAPSQLALAWLLHRSPVMLPIPGTSRVEHLEENVAASSIELTDTDLTALASMQG' A
#
# COMPACT_ATOMS: atom_id res chain seq x y z
N MET A 1 -9.64 6.51 2.74
CA MET A 1 -8.42 6.18 3.49
C MET A 1 -7.15 6.70 2.83
N ALA A 2 -6.84 6.35 1.57
CA ALA A 2 -5.64 6.86 0.87
C ALA A 2 -5.51 8.40 0.94
N ALA A 3 -6.59 9.12 0.61
CA ALA A 3 -6.65 10.57 0.74
C ALA A 3 -6.45 11.09 2.17
N ALA A 4 -6.94 10.36 3.18
CA ALA A 4 -6.76 10.74 4.59
C ALA A 4 -5.30 10.58 5.06
N LYS A 5 -4.56 9.66 4.44
CA LYS A 5 -3.11 9.46 4.65
C LYS A 5 -2.25 10.28 3.68
N GLY A 6 -2.86 11.02 2.74
CA GLY A 6 -2.13 11.79 1.73
C GLY A 6 -1.31 10.96 0.74
N VAL A 7 -1.70 9.69 0.51
CA VAL A 7 -0.99 8.76 -0.37
C VAL A 7 -1.85 8.35 -1.57
N ALA A 8 -1.20 7.90 -2.65
CA ALA A 8 -1.93 7.36 -3.79
C ALA A 8 -2.58 6.00 -3.45
N PRO A 9 -3.73 5.64 -4.07
CA PRO A 9 -4.38 4.35 -3.83
C PRO A 9 -3.47 3.15 -4.13
N SER A 10 -2.61 3.24 -5.14
CA SER A 10 -1.59 2.25 -5.49
C SER A 10 -0.61 2.00 -4.33
N GLN A 11 -0.14 3.06 -3.68
CA GLN A 11 0.76 2.98 -2.54
C GLN A 11 0.09 2.31 -1.35
N LEU A 12 -1.17 2.68 -1.07
CA LEU A 12 -1.94 2.07 0.00
C LEU A 12 -2.15 0.56 -0.23
N ALA A 13 -2.41 0.15 -1.48
CA ALA A 13 -2.56 -1.25 -1.84
C ALA A 13 -1.25 -2.04 -1.67
N LEU A 14 -0.12 -1.46 -2.09
CA LEU A 14 1.20 -2.06 -1.93
C LEU A 14 1.60 -2.17 -0.45
N ALA A 15 1.37 -1.13 0.34
CA ALA A 15 1.62 -1.14 1.79
C ALA A 15 0.84 -2.26 2.49
N TRP A 16 -0.42 -2.46 2.09
CA TRP A 16 -1.25 -3.53 2.63
C TRP A 16 -0.75 -4.93 2.23
N LEU A 17 -0.30 -5.12 0.99
CA LEU A 17 0.32 -6.38 0.57
C LEU A 17 1.57 -6.68 1.38
N LEU A 18 2.46 -5.70 1.53
CA LEU A 18 3.69 -5.81 2.31
C LEU A 18 3.41 -6.15 3.79
N HIS A 19 2.33 -5.60 4.36
CA HIS A 19 1.94 -5.89 5.74
C HIS A 19 1.43 -7.33 5.93
N ARG A 20 0.86 -7.97 4.90
CA ARG A 20 0.21 -9.29 5.04
C ARG A 20 1.16 -10.43 5.40
N SER A 21 2.45 -10.31 5.07
CA SER A 21 3.43 -11.33 5.39
C SER A 21 4.85 -10.77 5.30
N PRO A 22 5.75 -11.12 6.24
CA PRO A 22 7.15 -10.69 6.18
C PRO A 22 7.93 -11.25 4.98
N VAL A 23 7.37 -12.24 4.28
CA VAL A 23 7.96 -12.81 3.04
C VAL A 23 7.23 -12.36 1.77
N MET A 24 6.32 -11.38 1.86
CA MET A 24 5.64 -10.83 0.70
C MET A 24 6.56 -9.85 -0.05
N LEU A 25 6.82 -10.13 -1.33
CA LEU A 25 7.60 -9.26 -2.22
C LEU A 25 6.80 -8.98 -3.50
N PRO A 26 5.93 -7.95 -3.52
CA PRO A 26 5.23 -7.54 -4.73
C PRO A 26 6.23 -7.00 -5.76
N ILE A 27 6.02 -7.34 -7.04
CA ILE A 27 6.83 -6.85 -8.18
C ILE A 27 5.94 -5.95 -9.05
N PRO A 28 5.60 -4.73 -8.60
CA PRO A 28 4.73 -3.84 -9.36
C PRO A 28 5.44 -3.33 -10.61
N GLY A 29 4.83 -3.55 -11.78
CA GLY A 29 5.29 -2.99 -13.04
C GLY A 29 4.89 -1.52 -13.20
N THR A 30 5.77 -0.71 -13.78
CA THR A 30 5.46 0.65 -14.23
C THR A 30 6.42 1.09 -15.34
N SER A 31 5.94 1.94 -16.25
CA SER A 31 6.75 2.61 -17.28
C SER A 31 7.02 4.09 -16.97
N ARG A 32 6.50 4.59 -15.84
CA ARG A 32 6.61 5.99 -15.40
C ARG A 32 7.43 6.11 -14.13
N VAL A 33 8.32 7.10 -14.10
CA VAL A 33 9.18 7.37 -12.93
C VAL A 33 8.36 7.77 -11.72
N GLU A 34 7.32 8.59 -11.89
CA GLU A 34 6.48 9.02 -10.76
C GLU A 34 5.83 7.82 -10.04
N HIS A 35 5.33 6.84 -10.81
CA HIS A 35 4.77 5.61 -10.22
C HIS A 35 5.86 4.72 -9.60
N LEU A 36 7.09 4.75 -10.10
CA LEU A 36 8.20 4.03 -9.47
C LEU A 36 8.48 4.62 -8.08
N GLU A 37 8.51 5.94 -7.97
CA GLU A 37 8.69 6.64 -6.69
C GLU A 37 7.54 6.31 -5.72
N GLU A 38 6.29 6.33 -6.20
CA GLU A 38 5.13 5.89 -5.42
C GLU A 38 5.29 4.45 -4.92
N ASN A 39 5.64 3.51 -5.81
CA ASN A 39 5.82 2.10 -5.47
C ASN A 39 6.88 1.89 -4.39
N VAL A 40 8.00 2.63 -4.45
CA VAL A 40 9.06 2.57 -3.43
C VAL A 40 8.56 3.15 -2.11
N ALA A 41 7.92 4.32 -2.14
CA ALA A 41 7.41 5.00 -0.95
C ALA A 41 6.31 4.20 -0.22
N ALA A 42 5.60 3.31 -0.92
CA ALA A 42 4.61 2.42 -0.31
C ALA A 42 5.18 1.55 0.83
N SER A 43 6.45 1.19 0.77
CA SER A 43 7.12 0.39 1.81
C SER A 43 7.29 1.11 3.14
N SER A 44 7.19 2.44 3.14
CA SER A 44 7.32 3.28 4.34
C SER A 44 5.97 3.65 4.96
N ILE A 45 4.86 3.17 4.39
CA ILE A 45 3.52 3.46 4.91
C ILE A 45 3.21 2.49 6.05
N GLU A 46 3.05 3.05 7.24
CA GLU A 46 2.56 2.29 8.39
C GLU A 46 1.03 2.20 8.39
N LEU A 47 0.54 0.97 8.52
CA LEU A 47 -0.88 0.65 8.67
C LEU A 47 -1.15 0.29 10.12
N THR A 48 -2.08 1.02 10.74
CA THR A 48 -2.55 0.73 12.09
C THR A 48 -3.57 -0.40 12.08
N ASP A 49 -3.85 -1.01 13.24
CA ASP A 49 -4.89 -2.03 13.36
C ASP A 49 -6.27 -1.55 12.86
N THR A 50 -6.55 -0.26 13.02
CA THR A 50 -7.78 0.36 12.50
C THR A 50 -7.77 0.40 10.97
N ASP A 51 -6.64 0.76 10.36
CA ASP A 51 -6.49 0.75 8.89
C ASP A 51 -6.65 -0.68 8.34
N LEU A 52 -6.05 -1.67 9.00
CA LEU A 52 -6.11 -3.07 8.62
C LEU A 52 -7.53 -3.62 8.73
N THR A 53 -8.25 -3.28 9.80
CA THR A 53 -9.65 -3.66 9.99
C THR A 53 -10.53 -3.05 8.89
N ALA A 54 -10.33 -1.77 8.58
CA ALA A 54 -11.05 -1.10 7.51
C ALA A 54 -10.78 -1.76 6.15
N LEU A 55 -9.52 -2.05 5.82
CA LEU A 55 -9.14 -2.73 4.58
C LEU A 55 -9.72 -4.15 4.46
N ALA A 56 -9.73 -4.91 5.55
CA ALA A 56 -10.31 -6.24 5.59
C ALA A 56 -11.82 -6.21 5.29
N SER A 57 -12.54 -5.20 5.81
CA SER A 57 -13.98 -5.04 5.56
C SER A 57 -14.34 -4.67 4.12
N MET A 58 -13.39 -4.16 3.33
CA MET A 58 -13.59 -3.78 1.93
C MET A 58 -13.36 -4.92 0.93
N GLN A 59 -12.80 -6.06 1.37
CA GLN A 59 -12.52 -7.23 0.53
C GLN A 59 -13.63 -8.30 0.57
N GLY A 60 -14.79 -7.96 1.15
CA GLY A 60 -15.99 -8.81 1.18
C GLY A 60 -16.83 -8.70 -0.07
#